data_AF-N2ASS2-F1
#
_entry.id   AF-N2ASS2-F1
#
_cell.length_a   1.000
_cell.length_b   1.000
_cell.length_c   1.000
_cell.angle_alpha   90.00
_cell.angle_beta   90.00
_cell.angle_gamma   90.00
#
_symmetry.space_group_name_H-M   'P 1'
#
loop_
_entity.id
_entity.type
_entity.pdbx_description
1 polymer ?
#
loop_
_entity_poly.entity_id
_entity_poly.type
_entity_poly.pdbx_seq_one_letter_code
_entity_poly.pdbx_strand_id
1 'polypeptide(L)'
;MDLKMNIKDDAAEIIKKHVKDGQVVLLALNDGSTKYSKQGGTCTIGANFEFVVLDEKDPDYDIKIENNAGLDLYTAKAETGFLEDNLVVNARNATLSLSDDSGIIDGAVGVVNFKPSEITEKDMQEGKTC
;
A
#
# COMPACT_ATOMS: atom_id res chain seq x y z
N MET A 1 16.92 9.33 2.87
CA MET A 1 15.64 10.05 2.85
C MET A 1 14.74 9.18 3.71
N ASP A 2 14.38 9.67 4.89
CA ASP A 2 13.71 8.87 5.93
C ASP A 2 12.22 9.16 5.85
N LEU A 3 11.47 8.34 5.10
CA LEU A 3 10.03 8.47 4.98
C LEU A 3 9.37 8.15 6.33
N LYS A 4 8.50 9.05 6.78
CA LYS A 4 7.75 8.92 8.02
C LYS A 4 6.26 8.96 7.74
N MET A 5 5.55 8.05 8.39
CA MET A 5 4.11 7.92 8.30
C MET A 5 3.47 7.87 9.69
N ASN A 6 2.52 8.76 9.91
CA ASN A 6 1.68 8.79 11.09
C ASN A 6 0.37 8.07 10.81
N ILE A 7 0.26 6.83 11.29
CA ILE A 7 -0.93 6.01 11.18
C ILE A 7 -1.80 6.27 12.41
N LYS A 8 -3.02 6.76 12.20
CA LYS A 8 -4.00 6.94 13.28
C LYS A 8 -4.41 5.59 13.86
N ASP A 9 -4.80 5.58 15.14
CA ASP A 9 -5.12 4.34 15.86
C ASP A 9 -6.19 3.50 15.13
N ASP A 10 -7.28 4.12 14.69
CA ASP A 10 -8.34 3.44 13.92
C ASP A 10 -7.82 2.80 12.62
N ALA A 11 -6.90 3.47 11.93
CA ALA A 11 -6.27 2.96 10.72
C ALA A 11 -5.30 1.82 11.02
N ALA A 12 -4.50 1.97 12.08
CA ALA A 12 -3.59 0.94 12.54
C ALA A 12 -4.35 -0.33 12.94
N GLU A 13 -5.49 -0.21 13.62
CA GLU A 13 -6.34 -1.35 13.96
C GLU A 13 -6.90 -2.05 12.72
N ILE A 14 -7.30 -1.32 11.69
CA ILE A 14 -7.76 -1.91 10.43
C ILE A 14 -6.61 -2.67 9.77
N ILE A 15 -5.44 -2.05 9.58
CA ILE A 15 -4.31 -2.70 8.91
C ILE A 15 -3.85 -3.93 9.71
N LYS A 16 -3.71 -3.81 11.03
CA LYS A 16 -3.27 -4.91 11.91
C LYS A 16 -4.23 -6.10 11.93
N LYS A 17 -5.52 -5.93 11.60
CA LYS A 17 -6.43 -7.08 11.43
C LYS A 17 -6.05 -7.97 10.25
N HIS A 18 -5.33 -7.42 9.26
CA HIS A 18 -4.85 -8.15 8.10
C HIS A 18 -3.42 -8.67 8.26
N VAL A 19 -2.64 -8.08 9.17
CA VAL A 19 -1.24 -8.41 9.40
C VAL A 19 -1.12 -9.43 10.53
N LYS A 20 -0.39 -10.52 10.26
CA LYS A 20 0.00 -11.51 11.28
C LYS A 20 1.45 -11.28 11.70
N ASP A 21 1.82 -11.83 12.85
CA ASP A 21 3.21 -11.82 13.32
C ASP A 21 4.18 -12.37 12.25
N GLY A 22 5.25 -11.63 12.01
CA GLY A 22 6.29 -11.95 11.02
C GLY A 22 5.97 -11.52 9.59
N GLN A 23 4.77 -11.01 9.32
CA GLN A 23 4.42 -10.46 8.01
C GLN A 23 4.89 -9.01 7.86
N VAL A 24 5.21 -8.63 6.63
CA VAL A 24 5.54 -7.25 6.27
C VAL A 24 4.38 -6.60 5.53
N VAL A 25 4.34 -5.27 5.56
CA VAL A 25 3.37 -4.47 4.83
C VAL A 25 4.11 -3.66 3.79
N LEU A 26 3.58 -3.63 2.57
CA LEU A 26 4.04 -2.73 1.53
C LEU A 26 2.99 -1.66 1.29
N LEU A 27 3.43 -0.43 1.06
CA LEU A 27 2.61 0.60 0.45
C LEU A 27 2.91 0.58 -1.04
N ALA A 28 1.97 0.12 -1.86
CA ALA A 28 2.15 -0.03 -3.30
C ALA A 28 1.18 0.85 -4.10
N LEU A 29 1.59 1.27 -5.29
CA LEU A 29 0.65 1.87 -6.26
C LEU A 29 -0.32 0.81 -6.81
N ASN A 30 -1.60 1.16 -6.82
CA ASN A 30 -2.70 0.40 -7.40
C ASN A 30 -3.16 1.04 -8.71
N ASP A 31 -2.24 1.17 -9.67
CA ASP A 31 -2.43 1.82 -10.97
C ASP A 31 -2.24 0.85 -12.16
N GLY A 32 -2.12 -0.45 -11.88
CA GLY A 32 -1.82 -1.49 -12.88
C GLY A 32 -0.33 -1.70 -13.17
N SER A 33 0.57 -0.86 -12.62
CA SER A 33 2.02 -0.99 -12.85
C SER A 33 2.70 -2.02 -11.92
N THR A 34 2.07 -2.34 -10.78
CA THR A 34 2.62 -3.26 -9.79
C THR A 34 2.01 -4.65 -9.93
N LYS A 35 2.77 -5.69 -9.55
CA LYS A 35 2.29 -7.08 -9.50
C LYS A 35 1.20 -7.33 -8.45
N TYR A 36 0.92 -6.34 -7.60
CA TYR A 36 -0.10 -6.40 -6.56
C TYR A 36 -1.41 -5.73 -6.99
N SER A 37 -1.31 -4.77 -7.92
CA SER A 37 -2.46 -4.09 -8.47
C SER A 37 -3.41 -5.08 -9.13
N LYS A 38 -4.63 -5.14 -8.59
CA LYS A 38 -5.75 -5.86 -9.22
C LYS A 38 -6.50 -5.01 -10.23
N GLN A 39 -6.13 -3.74 -10.41
CA GLN A 39 -6.58 -2.93 -11.53
C GLN A 39 -5.92 -3.43 -12.82
N GLY A 40 -6.61 -4.34 -13.51
CA GLY A 40 -6.27 -4.67 -14.90
C GLY A 40 -6.51 -3.47 -15.81
N GLY A 41 -5.44 -2.75 -16.16
CA GLY A 41 -5.43 -1.78 -17.27
C GLY A 41 -6.38 -0.59 -17.15
N THR A 42 -6.95 -0.32 -15.97
CA THR A 42 -7.80 0.86 -15.83
C THR A 42 -6.89 2.07 -15.71
N CYS A 43 -6.86 2.91 -16.75
CA CYS A 43 -6.28 4.26 -16.71
C CYS A 43 -7.00 5.12 -15.66
N THR A 44 -6.84 4.80 -14.39
CA THR A 44 -7.35 5.62 -13.30
C THR A 44 -6.45 6.84 -13.23
N ILE A 45 -7.02 8.02 -13.47
CA ILE A 45 -6.30 9.29 -13.36
C ILE A 45 -6.20 9.63 -11.88
N GLY A 46 -5.10 9.23 -11.25
CA GLY A 46 -4.83 9.48 -9.82
C GLY A 46 -3.79 8.52 -9.26
N ALA A 47 -3.11 8.93 -8.19
CA ALA A 47 -2.21 8.05 -7.43
C ALA A 47 -3.04 7.28 -6.39
N ASN A 48 -3.42 6.05 -6.74
CA ASN A 48 -4.13 5.17 -5.82
C ASN A 48 -3.13 4.27 -5.12
N PHE A 49 -3.28 4.10 -3.81
CA PHE A 49 -2.39 3.30 -3.00
C PHE A 49 -3.12 2.13 -2.35
N GLU A 50 -2.39 1.06 -2.09
CA GLU A 50 -2.87 -0.07 -1.32
C GLU A 50 -1.80 -0.58 -0.35
N PHE A 51 -2.26 -1.05 0.82
CA PHE A 51 -1.42 -1.77 1.76
C PHE A 51 -1.42 -3.26 1.41
N VAL A 52 -0.28 -3.78 0.97
CA VAL A 52 -0.10 -5.18 0.62
C VAL A 52 0.58 -5.91 1.76
N VAL A 53 -0.10 -6.87 2.38
CA VAL A 53 0.48 -7.73 3.42
C VAL A 53 1.13 -8.94 2.76
N LEU A 54 2.40 -9.17 3.08
CA LEU A 54 3.22 -10.28 2.57
C LEU A 54 3.81 -11.12 3.71
N ASP A 55 3.96 -12.41 3.44
CA ASP A 55 4.68 -13.33 4.32
C ASP A 55 6.20 -13.10 4.30
N GLU A 56 6.74 -12.63 3.17
CA GLU A 56 8.17 -12.39 2.99
C GLU A 56 8.42 -11.00 2.39
N LYS A 57 9.59 -10.42 2.68
CA LYS A 57 9.98 -9.11 2.16
C LYS A 57 10.20 -9.17 0.66
N ASP A 58 9.64 -8.18 -0.03
CA ASP A 58 9.86 -8.00 -1.46
C ASP A 58 11.12 -7.15 -1.73
N PRO A 59 12.07 -7.61 -2.56
CA PRO A 59 13.28 -6.85 -2.88
C PRO A 59 13.01 -5.59 -3.70
N ASP A 60 11.87 -5.50 -4.41
CA ASP A 60 11.49 -4.29 -5.16
C ASP A 60 11.03 -3.17 -4.20
N TYR A 61 10.70 -3.52 -2.95
CA TYR A 61 10.21 -2.65 -1.88
C TYR A 61 11.23 -2.61 -0.73
N ASP A 62 12.37 -2.01 -0.99
CA ASP A 62 13.50 -1.96 -0.06
C ASP A 62 13.48 -0.74 0.87
N ILE A 63 12.67 0.28 0.57
CA ILE A 63 12.61 1.54 1.31
C ILE A 63 11.67 1.39 2.51
N LYS A 64 12.22 1.48 3.73
CA LYS A 64 11.43 1.41 4.96
C LYS A 64 10.71 2.73 5.24
N ILE A 65 9.44 2.65 5.61
CA ILE A 65 8.65 3.79 6.11
C ILE A 65 8.53 3.66 7.63
N GLU A 66 9.14 4.61 8.32
CA GLU A 66 9.04 4.69 9.78
C GLU A 66 7.60 5.08 10.17
N ASN A 67 6.98 4.33 11.08
CA ASN A 67 5.62 4.59 11.50
C ASN A 67 5.41 4.40 13.00
N ASN A 68 4.44 5.13 13.54
CA ASN A 68 4.04 5.07 14.94
C ASN A 68 3.19 3.83 15.30
N ALA A 69 2.76 3.03 14.31
CA ALA A 69 1.97 1.83 14.54
C ALA A 69 2.80 0.56 14.83
N GLY A 70 4.13 0.63 14.65
CA GLY A 70 5.03 -0.51 14.83
C GLY A 70 4.87 -1.57 13.73
N LEU A 71 4.42 -1.18 12.54
CA LEU A 71 4.34 -2.06 11.37
C LEU A 71 5.68 -2.10 10.65
N ASP A 72 6.05 -3.27 10.13
CA ASP A 72 7.16 -3.41 9.18
C ASP A 72 6.71 -2.96 7.79
N LEU A 73 6.65 -1.64 7.60
CA LEU A 73 6.12 -0.98 6.40
C LEU A 73 7.25 -0.60 5.43
N TYR A 74 7.08 -0.96 4.16
CA TYR A 74 8.03 -0.65 3.08
C TYR A 74 7.34 -0.08 1.84
N THR A 75 8.09 0.58 0.97
CA THR A 75 7.64 1.13 -0.31
C THR A 75 8.75 0.95 -1.35
N ALA A 76 8.40 1.04 -2.63
CA ALA A 76 9.32 1.02 -3.74
C ALA A 76 9.78 2.43 -4.11
N LYS A 77 10.95 2.51 -4.74
CA LYS A 77 11.50 3.80 -5.20
C LYS A 77 10.57 4.53 -6.18
N ALA A 78 9.79 3.82 -6.98
CA ALA A 78 8.84 4.40 -7.93
C ALA A 78 7.72 5.20 -7.23
N GLU A 79 7.29 4.76 -6.05
CA GLU A 79 6.24 5.42 -5.26
C GLU A 79 6.73 6.68 -4.57
N THR A 80 8.03 6.78 -4.27
CA THR A 80 8.60 7.94 -3.55
C THR A 80 8.39 9.28 -4.26
N GLY A 81 8.12 9.29 -5.57
CA GLY A 81 7.78 10.52 -6.30
C GLY A 81 6.39 11.08 -5.96
N PHE A 82 5.53 10.27 -5.34
CA PHE A 82 4.18 10.61 -4.91
C PHE A 82 4.04 10.73 -3.39
N LEU A 83 5.09 10.32 -2.65
CA LEU A 83 5.10 10.28 -1.20
C LEU A 83 6.03 11.38 -0.69
N GLU A 84 5.44 12.44 -0.15
CA GLU A 84 6.18 13.50 0.52
C GLU A 84 6.46 13.16 2.00
N ASP A 85 7.12 14.08 2.70
CA ASP A 85 7.27 13.98 4.15
C ASP A 85 5.92 14.15 4.87
N ASN A 86 5.86 13.68 6.13
CA ASN A 86 4.68 13.81 7.00
C ASN A 86 3.42 13.08 6.49
N LEU A 87 3.57 11.90 5.89
CA LEU A 87 2.44 11.07 5.51
C LEU A 87 1.54 10.79 6.72
N VAL A 88 0.22 10.84 6.52
CA VAL A 88 -0.79 10.53 7.51
C VAL A 88 -1.76 9.53 6.92
N VAL A 89 -1.98 8.43 7.64
CA VAL A 89 -3.02 7.44 7.32
C VAL A 89 -4.14 7.59 8.33
N ASN A 90 -5.34 7.86 7.82
CA ASN A 90 -6.53 8.00 8.62
C ASN A 90 -7.56 6.93 8.24
N ALA A 91 -8.51 6.67 9.13
CA ALA A 91 -9.63 5.78 8.88
C ALA A 91 -10.94 6.50 9.18
N ARG A 92 -11.90 6.40 8.27
CA ARG A 92 -13.26 6.90 8.47
C ARG A 92 -14.25 5.90 7.91
N ASN A 93 -15.19 5.43 8.72
CA ASN A 93 -16.21 4.43 8.33
C ASN A 93 -15.60 3.15 7.72
N ALA A 94 -14.49 2.65 8.28
CA ALA A 94 -13.72 1.52 7.76
C ALA A 94 -13.05 1.74 6.39
N THR A 95 -13.06 2.96 5.87
CA THR A 95 -12.27 3.36 4.69
C THR A 95 -10.99 4.04 5.14
N LEU A 96 -9.85 3.60 4.62
CA LEU A 96 -8.56 4.23 4.87
C LEU A 96 -8.32 5.38 3.87
N SER A 97 -7.61 6.41 4.32
CA SER A 97 -7.18 7.51 3.48
C SER A 97 -5.72 7.86 3.75
N LEU A 98 -4.96 8.14 2.70
CA LEU A 98 -3.59 8.64 2.73
C LEU A 98 -3.58 10.14 2.39
N SER A 99 -2.86 10.89 3.20
CA SER A 99 -2.68 12.35 3.04
C SER A 99 -1.28 12.76 3.44
N ASP A 100 -0.83 13.91 2.96
CA ASP A 100 0.42 14.57 3.34
C ASP A 100 0.16 16.05 3.68
N ASP A 101 1.21 16.86 3.72
CA ASP A 101 1.11 18.31 3.96
C ASP A 101 0.41 19.07 2.81
N SER A 102 0.40 18.50 1.60
CA SER A 102 -0.22 19.06 0.40
C SER A 102 -1.72 18.74 0.29
N GLY A 103 -2.18 17.66 0.94
CA GLY A 103 -3.60 17.32 1.07
C GLY A 103 -3.89 15.83 1.05
N ILE A 104 -5.07 15.44 0.59
CA ILE A 104 -5.43 14.02 0.42
C ILE A 104 -4.75 13.53 -0.87
N ILE A 105 -3.91 12.50 -0.73
CA ILE A 105 -3.29 11.77 -1.84
C ILE A 105 -4.31 10.74 -2.36
N ASP A 106 -4.83 9.91 -1.47
CA ASP A 106 -5.81 8.87 -1.77
C ASP A 106 -6.87 8.79 -0.66
N GLY A 107 -8.14 8.86 -1.03
CA GLY A 107 -9.27 8.79 -0.10
C GLY A 107 -9.81 7.40 0.16
N ALA A 108 -9.33 6.37 -0.55
CA ALA A 108 -9.90 5.02 -0.54
C ALA A 108 -8.80 3.94 -0.59
N VAL A 109 -7.84 4.05 0.31
CA VAL A 109 -6.71 3.12 0.40
C VAL A 109 -7.20 1.73 0.80
N GLY A 110 -6.83 0.72 0.00
CA GLY A 110 -7.15 -0.68 0.25
C GLY A 110 -6.16 -1.36 1.19
N VAL A 111 -6.56 -2.49 1.80
CA VAL A 111 -5.64 -3.45 2.42
C VAL A 111 -5.86 -4.80 1.76
N VAL A 112 -4.80 -5.37 1.19
CA VAL A 112 -4.84 -6.65 0.49
C VAL A 112 -3.85 -7.61 1.11
N ASN A 113 -4.26 -8.86 1.28
CA ASN A 113 -3.36 -9.95 1.65
C ASN A 113 -2.90 -10.62 0.37
N PHE A 114 -1.64 -10.42 -0.01
CA PHE A 114 -1.10 -11.05 -1.20
C PHE A 114 -0.47 -12.38 -0.82
N LYS A 115 -0.86 -13.42 -1.55
CA LYS A 115 -0.31 -14.76 -1.42
C LYS A 115 0.14 -15.26 -2.78
N PRO A 116 1.44 -15.51 -2.98
CA PRO A 116 1.98 -15.91 -4.29
C PRO A 116 1.38 -17.23 -4.80
N SER A 117 0.95 -18.12 -3.91
CA SER A 117 0.31 -19.39 -4.27
C SER A 117 -1.13 -19.26 -4.76
N GLU A 118 -1.78 -18.11 -4.55
CA GLU A 118 -3.17 -17.84 -4.95
C GLU A 118 -3.26 -16.86 -6.14
N ILE A 119 -2.13 -16.43 -6.73
CA ILE A 119 -2.17 -15.75 -8.03
C ILE A 119 -2.65 -16.76 -9.05
N THR A 120 -3.93 -16.72 -9.34
CA THR A 120 -4.54 -17.60 -10.32
C THR A 120 -4.10 -17.15 -11.71
N GLU A 121 -4.09 -18.06 -12.68
CA GLU A 121 -3.86 -17.74 -14.10
C GLU A 121 -4.78 -16.61 -14.60
N LYS A 122 -5.90 -16.37 -13.91
CA LYS A 122 -6.84 -15.27 -14.14
C LYS A 122 -6.27 -13.90 -13.75
N ASP A 123 -5.60 -13.78 -12.60
CA ASP A 123 -4.93 -12.54 -12.18
C ASP A 123 -3.77 -12.19 -13.13
N MET A 124 -3.07 -13.19 -13.68
CA MET A 124 -2.02 -13.00 -14.69
C MET A 124 -2.56 -12.63 -16.08
N GLN A 125 -3.83 -12.94 -16.37
CA GLN A 125 -4.50 -12.55 -17.62
C GLN A 125 -5.10 -11.14 -17.53
N GLU A 126 -5.60 -10.72 -16.36
CA GLU A 126 -6.18 -9.39 -16.16
C GLU A 126 -5.11 -8.29 -15.99
N GLY A 127 -3.88 -8.64 -15.57
CA GLY A 127 -2.72 -7.73 -15.58
C GLY A 127 -2.07 -7.49 -16.94
N LYS A 128 -2.56 -8.16 -18.01
CA LYS A 128 -2.08 -7.98 -19.39
C LYS A 128 -3.07 -7.16 -20.21
N THR A 129 -3.22 -5.87 -19.93
CA THR A 129 -3.64 -4.92 -20.97
C THR A 129 -3.29 -3.51 -20.55
N CYS A 130 -2.23 -2.98 -21.17
CA CYS A 130 -2.22 -1.64 -21.76
C CYS A 130 -2.06 -1.82 -23.27
#